data_AF-A0A1J4V7I9-F1
#
_entry.id   AF-A0A1J4V7I9-F1
#
_cell.length_a   1.000
_cell.length_b   1.000
_cell.length_c   1.000
_cell.angle_alpha   90.00
_cell.angle_beta   90.00
_cell.angle_gamma   90.00
#
_symmetry.space_group_name_H-M   'P 1'
#
loop_
_entity.id
_entity.type
_entity.pdbx_description
1 polymer ?
#
loop_
_entity_poly.entity_id
_entity_poly.type
_entity_poly.pdbx_seq_one_letter_code
_entity_poly.pdbx_strand_id
1 'polypeptide(L)'
;MHKSKIFIGIGIFWIVILGAFIGFKEFTLRTGQEVLLKTLPVDPRDFFRGDYVVLRYDISRINLSYYPDAPVFYKHDIIYVEIKKGADGYGGDG
;
A
#
# COMPACT_ATOMS: atom_id res chain seq x y z
N MET A 1 -49.35 4.10 4.66
CA MET A 1 -48.69 3.28 3.61
C MET A 1 -47.39 3.87 3.04
N HIS A 2 -47.10 5.18 3.17
CA HIS A 2 -45.89 5.80 2.56
C HIS A 2 -44.57 5.47 3.30
N LYS A 3 -44.62 5.35 4.64
CA LYS A 3 -43.43 5.10 5.48
C LYS A 3 -42.75 3.76 5.19
N SER A 4 -43.52 2.69 4.95
CA SER A 4 -42.96 1.37 4.62
C SER A 4 -42.18 1.36 3.30
N LYS A 5 -42.65 2.10 2.29
CA LYS A 5 -41.92 2.24 1.01
C LYS A 5 -40.60 3.00 1.19
N ILE A 6 -40.56 3.99 2.09
CA ILE A 6 -39.34 4.72 2.44
C ILE A 6 -38.32 3.81 3.12
N PHE A 7 -38.75 2.99 4.10
CA PHE A 7 -37.84 2.03 4.75
C PHE A 7 -37.26 1.01 3.78
N ILE A 8 -38.07 0.51 2.85
CA ILE A 8 -37.59 -0.40 1.79
C ILE A 8 -36.58 0.32 0.88
N GLY A 9 -36.87 1.56 0.48
CA GLY A 9 -35.95 2.37 -0.32
C GLY A 9 -34.60 2.60 0.37
N ILE A 10 -34.61 2.90 1.67
CA ILE A 10 -33.38 3.04 2.47
C ILE A 10 -32.62 1.71 2.54
N GLY A 11 -33.30 0.58 2.73
CA GLY A 11 -32.68 -0.74 2.74
C GLY A 11 -32.00 -1.07 1.40
N ILE A 12 -32.69 -0.82 0.28
CA ILE A 12 -32.13 -1.01 -1.06
C ILE A 12 -30.92 -0.10 -1.28
N PHE A 13 -31.02 1.17 -0.88
CA PHE A 13 -29.92 2.13 -1.00
C PHE A 13 -28.66 1.65 -0.29
N TRP A 14 -28.78 1.16 0.95
CA TRP A 14 -27.65 0.61 1.69
C TRP A 14 -27.08 -0.67 1.05
N ILE A 15 -27.94 -1.56 0.55
CA ILE A 15 -27.51 -2.77 -0.16
C ILE A 15 -26.70 -2.41 -1.41
N VAL A 16 -27.15 -1.42 -2.19
CA VAL A 16 -26.45 -0.95 -3.39
C VAL A 16 -25.10 -0.36 -3.03
N ILE A 17 -25.02 0.48 -1.99
CA ILE A 17 -23.74 1.05 -1.54
C ILE A 17 -22.76 -0.04 -1.13
N LEU A 18 -23.19 -0.98 -0.28
CA LEU A 18 -22.32 -2.07 0.17
C LEU A 18 -21.87 -2.95 -1.01
N GLY A 19 -22.78 -3.27 -1.92
CA GLY A 19 -22.46 -4.01 -3.15
C GLY A 19 -21.44 -3.28 -4.02
N ALA A 20 -21.56 -1.94 -4.15
CA ALA A 20 -20.61 -1.14 -4.91
C ALA A 20 -19.22 -1.12 -4.27
N PHE A 21 -19.11 -1.01 -2.94
CA PHE A 21 -17.83 -1.11 -2.23
C PHE A 21 -17.14 -2.45 -2.45
N ILE A 22 -17.89 -3.55 -2.33
CA ILE A 22 -17.37 -4.90 -2.56
C ILE A 22 -16.91 -5.04 -4.01
N GLY A 23 -17.74 -4.63 -4.98
CA GLY A 23 -17.42 -4.68 -6.40
C GLY A 23 -16.18 -3.89 -6.76
N PHE A 24 -16.00 -2.69 -6.19
CA PHE A 24 -14.82 -1.86 -6.43
C PHE A 24 -13.52 -2.51 -5.89
N LYS A 25 -13.60 -3.11 -4.70
CA LYS A 25 -12.46 -3.84 -4.11
C LYS A 25 -12.10 -5.08 -4.92
N GLU A 26 -13.09 -5.87 -5.31
CA GLU A 26 -12.88 -7.06 -6.15
C GLU A 26 -12.32 -6.70 -7.52
N PHE A 27 -12.82 -5.62 -8.13
CA PHE A 27 -12.27 -5.11 -9.39
C PHE A 27 -10.80 -4.75 -9.24
N THR A 28 -10.43 -4.03 -8.16
CA THR A 28 -9.04 -3.69 -7.85
C THR A 28 -8.19 -4.93 -7.63
N LEU A 29 -8.69 -5.95 -6.94
CA LEU A 29 -7.95 -7.20 -6.73
C LEU A 29 -7.72 -7.98 -8.04
N ARG A 30 -8.70 -7.96 -8.96
CA ARG A 30 -8.61 -8.68 -10.23
C ARG A 30 -7.79 -7.97 -11.31
N THR A 31 -7.84 -6.64 -11.32
CA THR A 31 -7.21 -5.81 -12.37
C THR A 31 -5.97 -5.07 -11.89
N GLY A 32 -5.76 -4.98 -10.59
CA GLY A 32 -4.59 -4.35 -10.01
C GLY A 32 -3.32 -5.14 -10.28
N GLN A 33 -2.20 -4.43 -10.31
CA GLN A 33 -0.88 -5.04 -10.41
C GLN A 33 -0.38 -5.39 -9.02
N GLU A 34 -0.26 -6.69 -8.73
CA GLU A 34 0.36 -7.16 -7.50
C GLU A 34 1.88 -6.98 -7.54
N VAL A 35 2.42 -6.32 -6.53
CA VAL A 35 3.85 -6.05 -6.35
C VAL A 35 4.28 -6.47 -4.95
N LEU A 36 5.27 -7.36 -4.85
CA LEU A 36 5.81 -7.85 -3.59
C LEU A 36 7.04 -7.03 -3.19
N LEU A 37 7.10 -6.49 -1.98
CA LEU A 37 8.28 -5.74 -1.53
C LEU A 37 9.20 -6.63 -0.69
N LYS A 38 10.51 -6.62 -1.01
CA LYS A 38 11.51 -7.33 -0.20
C LYS A 38 11.63 -6.69 1.17
N THR A 39 11.39 -7.47 2.21
CA THR A 39 11.61 -7.05 3.59
C THR A 39 13.06 -7.29 3.99
N LEU A 40 13.62 -6.34 4.71
CA LEU A 40 14.92 -6.42 5.37
C LEU A 40 14.63 -6.55 6.88
N PRO A 41 14.51 -7.78 7.42
CA PRO A 41 14.23 -7.97 8.83
C PRO A 41 15.41 -7.43 9.65
N VAL A 42 15.13 -6.44 10.49
CA VAL A 42 16.07 -5.99 11.52
C VAL A 42 15.67 -6.68 12.81
N ASP A 43 16.58 -7.48 13.39
CA ASP A 43 16.41 -8.15 14.69
C ASP A 43 16.64 -7.12 15.82
N PRO A 44 15.59 -6.53 16.41
CA PRO A 44 15.73 -5.36 17.25
C PRO A 44 15.54 -5.80 18.70
N ARG A 45 16.40 -6.72 19.15
CA ARG A 45 16.37 -7.15 20.55
C ARG A 45 16.76 -5.97 21.42
N ASP A 46 15.79 -5.44 22.16
CA ASP A 46 15.99 -4.44 23.20
C ASP A 46 15.38 -4.99 24.49
N PHE A 47 16.22 -5.15 25.52
CA PHE A 47 15.84 -5.72 26.82
C PHE A 47 14.67 -5.00 27.50
N PHE A 48 14.37 -3.75 27.12
CA PHE A 48 13.32 -2.94 27.73
C PHE A 48 12.06 -2.78 26.86
N ARG A 49 12.08 -3.17 25.58
CA ARG A 49 10.94 -3.02 24.65
C ARG A 49 10.31 -4.35 24.22
N GLY A 50 10.94 -5.48 24.56
CA GLY A 50 10.51 -6.80 24.12
C GLY A 50 10.81 -7.04 22.64
N ASP A 51 10.23 -8.12 22.09
CA ASP A 51 10.40 -8.50 20.69
C ASP A 51 9.48 -7.66 19.79
N TYR A 52 10.06 -6.82 18.94
CA TYR A 52 9.35 -6.15 17.85
C TYR A 52 10.04 -6.47 16.52
N VAL A 53 9.38 -6.24 15.39
CA VAL A 53 10.00 -6.36 14.06
C VAL A 53 9.84 -5.03 13.36
N VAL A 54 10.96 -4.42 12.98
CA VAL A 54 10.94 -3.24 12.10
C VAL A 54 10.92 -3.74 10.66
N LEU A 55 9.77 -3.59 10.00
CA LEU A 55 9.63 -3.85 8.57
C LEU A 55 10.33 -2.72 7.81
N ARG A 56 11.59 -2.93 7.45
CA ARG A 56 12.27 -2.12 6.43
C ARG A 56 12.10 -2.79 5.08
N TYR A 57 11.93 -2.01 4.02
CA TYR A 57 11.89 -2.51 2.66
C TYR A 57 13.18 -2.13 1.94
N ASP A 58 13.56 -2.93 0.94
CA ASP A 58 14.75 -2.64 0.12
C ASP A 58 14.63 -1.28 -0.58
N ILE A 59 13.45 -0.98 -1.13
CA ILE A 59 13.11 0.32 -1.75
C ILE A 59 13.20 1.54 -0.80
N SER A 60 13.35 1.31 0.52
CA SER A 60 13.58 2.39 1.48
C SER A 60 15.03 2.90 1.44
N ARG A 61 15.91 2.26 0.67
CA ARG A 61 17.29 2.68 0.44
C ARG A 61 17.48 2.99 -1.04
N ILE A 62 17.75 4.25 -1.34
CA ILE A 62 17.97 4.71 -2.71
C ILE A 62 19.47 4.82 -2.94
N ASN A 63 19.99 4.18 -3.99
CA ASN A 63 21.37 4.38 -4.42
C ASN A 63 21.42 5.58 -5.38
N LEU A 64 21.87 6.72 -4.86
CA LEU A 64 21.97 7.98 -5.62
C LEU A 64 22.90 7.89 -6.84
N SER A 65 23.80 6.90 -6.91
CA SER A 65 24.64 6.70 -8.09
C SER A 65 23.85 6.35 -9.35
N TYR A 66 22.62 5.83 -9.22
CA TYR A 66 21.74 5.57 -10.35
C TYR A 66 20.99 6.81 -10.85
N TYR A 67 20.99 7.90 -10.09
CA TYR A 67 20.29 9.15 -10.42
C TYR A 67 21.27 10.32 -10.43
N PRO A 68 22.12 10.43 -11.48
CA PRO A 68 23.16 11.45 -11.54
C PRO A 68 22.61 12.90 -11.56
N ASP A 69 21.38 13.09 -12.02
CA ASP A 69 20.69 14.38 -12.07
C ASP A 69 19.78 14.64 -10.85
N ALA A 70 19.84 13.79 -9.81
CA ALA A 70 19.00 13.95 -8.63
C ALA A 70 19.36 15.24 -7.86
N PRO A 71 18.37 15.94 -7.28
CA PRO A 71 18.62 17.07 -6.41
C PRO A 71 19.32 16.63 -5.13
N VAL A 72 19.97 17.58 -4.45
CA VAL A 72 20.52 17.33 -3.11
C VAL A 72 19.37 17.14 -2.13
N PHE A 73 19.31 15.96 -1.51
CA PHE A 73 18.31 15.65 -0.49
C PHE A 73 18.80 16.03 0.91
N TYR A 74 17.89 16.56 1.71
CA TYR A 74 18.12 16.87 3.11
C TYR A 74 17.40 15.88 4.03
N LYS A 75 17.86 15.83 5.28
CA LYS A 75 17.21 15.00 6.29
C LYS A 75 15.76 15.46 6.48
N HIS A 76 14.83 14.50 6.46
CA HIS A 76 13.36 14.66 6.55
C HIS A 76 12.65 15.04 5.24
N ASP A 77 13.34 15.06 4.10
CA ASP A 77 12.67 15.16 2.81
C ASP A 77 11.80 13.91 2.56
N ILE A 78 10.61 14.14 2.02
CA ILE A 78 9.71 13.06 1.57
C ILE A 78 10.03 12.78 0.11
N ILE A 79 10.52 11.58 -0.15
CA ILE A 79 10.87 11.12 -1.49
C ILE A 79 9.84 10.07 -1.91
N TYR A 80 9.28 10.26 -3.10
CA TYR A 80 8.41 9.27 -3.74
C TYR A 80 9.20 8.55 -4.82
N VAL A 81 9.09 7.21 -4.84
CA VAL A 81 9.72 6.36 -5.86
C VAL A 81 8.64 5.63 -6.64
N GLU A 82 8.86 5.50 -7.95
CA GLU A 82 8.00 4.64 -8.79
C GLU A 82 8.39 3.19 -8.54
N ILE A 83 7.38 2.35 -8.26
CA ILE A 83 7.61 0.92 -8.01
C ILE A 83 7.28 0.16 -9.29
N LYS A 84 8.27 -0.55 -9.85
CA LYS A 84 8.08 -1.45 -10.99
C LYS A 84 8.27 -2.88 -10.54
N LYS A 85 7.44 -3.79 -11.08
CA LYS A 85 7.58 -5.21 -10.83
C LYS A 85 8.88 -5.70 -11.49
N GLY A 86 9.85 -6.07 -10.68
CA GLY A 86 11.12 -6.62 -11.12
C GLY A 86 10.98 -8.03 -11.70
N ALA A 87 11.96 -8.43 -12.49
CA ALA A 87 12.02 -9.76 -13.11
C ALA A 87 12.12 -10.90 -12.08
N ASP A 88 12.55 -10.59 -10.86
CA ASP A 88 12.65 -11.49 -9.71
C ASP A 88 11.33 -11.61 -8.91
N GLY A 89 10.26 -10.96 -9.39
CA GLY A 89 8.93 -10.98 -8.78
C GLY A 89 8.73 -9.94 -7.67
N TYR A 90 9.77 -9.21 -7.28
CA TYR A 90 9.70 -8.16 -6.27
C TYR A 90 9.63 -6.76 -6.90
N GLY A 91 8.93 -5.84 -6.25
CA GLY A 91 8.93 -4.42 -6.58
C GLY A 91 10.24 -3.76 -6.19
N GLY A 92 10.91 -3.17 -7.17
CA GLY A 92 12.11 -2.37 -6.99
C GLY A 92 11.87 -0.90 -7.38
N ASP A 93 12.80 -0.04 -6.99
CA ASP A 93 12.97 1.27 -7.58
C ASP A 93 13.38 1.10 -9.06
N GLY A 94 12.61 1.73 -9.94
CA GLY A 94 12.78 1.63 -11.40
C GLY A 94 13.77 2.62 -11.98
#